data_AF-A0A9P6F3Q7-F1
#
_entry.id   AF-A0A9P6F3Q7-F1
#
_cell.length_a   1.000
_cell.length_b   1.000
_cell.length_c   1.000
_cell.angle_alpha   90.00
_cell.angle_beta   90.00
_cell.angle_gamma   90.00
#
_symmetry.space_group_name_H-M   'P 1'
#
loop_
_entity.id
_entity.type
_entity.pdbx_description
1 polymer ?
#
loop_
_entity_poly.entity_id
_entity_poly.type
_entity_poly.pdbx_seq_one_letter_code
_entity_poly.pdbx_strand_id
1 'polypeptide(L)'
;MPSSPTSHQDPYNAHIKPAHNYSSFLIEKAFQKQQGIFQNAKVAGKKSVKNNRWYKEVGLGFKTPKEAIEGHYIDKKCPFTGDVSIRGRILTGEIISTKMKRTIIIRREYLHFISKYNRYEKRHKNLAAHMSPAFIGVQQGDSVTVGQCRPLSKTVRFNVLKVQKKVVKGAKNFAKF
;
A
#
# COMPACT_ATOMS: atom_id res chain seq x y z
N MET A 1 -0.60 -29.81 -55.40
CA MET A 1 -0.91 -30.23 -54.01
C MET A 1 -0.01 -29.41 -53.08
N PRO A 2 -0.58 -28.66 -52.13
CA PRO A 2 0.17 -27.69 -51.34
C PRO A 2 1.03 -28.39 -50.28
N SER A 3 2.27 -27.93 -50.17
CA SER A 3 3.28 -28.37 -49.21
C SER A 3 2.88 -28.01 -47.78
N SER A 4 3.03 -28.97 -46.87
CA SER A 4 2.89 -28.80 -45.42
C SER A 4 3.96 -27.84 -44.88
N PRO A 5 3.59 -26.77 -44.13
CA PRO A 5 4.56 -25.96 -43.45
C PRO A 5 5.07 -26.68 -42.20
N THR A 6 6.39 -26.86 -42.16
CA THR A 6 7.21 -27.33 -41.04
C THR A 6 6.96 -26.46 -39.80
N SER A 7 6.63 -27.10 -38.68
CA SER A 7 6.54 -26.44 -37.38
C SER A 7 7.93 -26.05 -36.89
N HIS A 8 8.34 -24.81 -37.15
CA HIS A 8 9.50 -24.23 -36.51
C HIS A 8 9.16 -24.05 -35.02
N GLN A 9 9.73 -24.88 -34.14
CA GLN A 9 9.64 -24.64 -32.71
C GLN A 9 10.50 -23.43 -32.38
N ASP A 10 9.85 -22.32 -32.00
CA ASP A 10 10.52 -21.12 -31.48
C ASP A 10 11.24 -21.47 -30.17
N PRO A 11 12.58 -21.33 -30.08
CA PRO A 11 13.33 -21.66 -28.87
C PRO A 11 13.17 -20.62 -27.74
N TYR A 12 12.31 -19.60 -27.93
CA TYR A 12 12.13 -18.47 -27.01
C TYR A 12 10.86 -18.52 -26.17
N ASN A 13 10.16 -19.66 -26.08
CA ASN A 13 9.09 -19.82 -25.10
C ASN A 13 9.58 -20.55 -23.85
N ALA A 14 10.59 -19.97 -23.19
CA ALA A 14 10.90 -20.33 -21.83
C ALA A 14 9.81 -19.72 -20.94
N HIS A 15 9.02 -20.59 -20.30
CA HIS A 15 8.22 -20.25 -19.12
C HIS A 15 9.11 -19.49 -18.12
N ILE A 16 9.02 -18.16 -18.12
CA ILE A 16 9.59 -17.34 -17.05
C ILE A 16 8.68 -17.56 -15.85
N LYS A 17 8.97 -18.60 -15.07
CA LYS A 17 8.56 -18.65 -13.67
C LYS A 17 8.98 -17.30 -13.08
N PRO A 18 8.11 -16.51 -12.43
CA PRO A 18 8.56 -15.29 -11.79
C PRO A 18 9.54 -15.72 -10.72
N ALA A 19 10.83 -15.45 -10.97
CA ALA A 19 11.86 -15.58 -9.97
C ALA A 19 11.42 -14.67 -8.81
N HIS A 20 10.98 -15.29 -7.72
CA HIS A 20 10.92 -14.64 -6.43
C HIS A 20 12.37 -14.31 -6.03
N ASN A 21 12.90 -13.23 -6.60
CA ASN A 21 14.19 -12.66 -6.26
C ASN A 21 14.07 -11.98 -4.88
N TYR A 22 14.07 -12.77 -3.82
CA TYR A 22 14.30 -12.31 -2.45
C TYR A 22 15.80 -12.15 -2.17
N SER A 23 16.52 -11.49 -3.08
CA SER A 23 17.96 -11.25 -3.00
C SER A 23 18.26 -9.79 -3.36
N SER A 24 17.96 -8.89 -2.42
CA SER A 24 18.56 -7.55 -2.22
C SER A 24 17.65 -6.73 -1.30
N PHE A 25 17.67 -7.01 0.01
CA PHE A 25 16.82 -6.31 0.98
C PHE A 25 17.14 -4.81 1.15
N LEU A 26 18.10 -4.26 0.41
CA LEU A 26 18.47 -2.85 0.40
C LEU A 26 18.66 -2.37 -1.04
N ILE A 27 17.57 -1.91 -1.66
CA ILE A 27 17.58 -1.26 -2.99
C ILE A 27 18.17 0.17 -2.89
N GLU A 28 18.15 0.75 -1.70
CA GLU A 28 18.56 2.14 -1.45
C GLU A 28 20.05 2.21 -1.10
N LYS A 29 20.77 3.23 -1.60
CA LYS A 29 22.22 3.41 -1.42
C LYS A 29 22.64 3.48 0.05
N ALA A 30 21.78 4.01 0.92
CA ALA A 30 22.03 4.12 2.35
C ALA A 30 21.35 2.97 3.10
N PHE A 31 22.07 2.39 4.06
CA PHE A 31 21.51 1.39 4.98
C PHE A 31 20.30 1.95 5.72
N GLN A 32 19.15 1.30 5.57
CA GLN A 32 17.92 1.69 6.24
C GLN A 32 17.83 0.97 7.59
N LYS A 33 17.49 1.71 8.66
CA LYS A 33 17.25 1.17 10.01
C LYS A 33 16.07 1.89 10.67
N GLN A 34 15.39 1.23 11.60
CA GLN A 34 14.40 1.87 12.45
C GLN A 34 15.08 2.68 13.55
N GLN A 35 14.49 3.81 13.92
CA GLN A 35 14.96 4.60 15.05
C GLN A 35 14.68 3.84 16.35
N GLY A 36 15.62 3.87 17.30
CA GLY A 36 15.49 3.18 18.59
C GLY A 36 15.77 1.68 18.57
N ILE A 37 16.05 1.06 17.41
CA ILE A 37 16.40 -0.37 17.33
C ILE A 37 17.90 -0.53 17.21
N PHE A 38 18.49 -1.13 18.24
CA PHE A 38 19.90 -1.54 18.24
C PHE A 38 20.06 -2.91 17.60
N GLN A 39 20.89 -3.01 16.57
CA GLN A 39 21.05 -4.21 15.73
C GLN A 39 22.32 -5.02 16.05
N ASN A 40 23.11 -4.64 17.05
CA ASN A 40 24.37 -5.34 17.35
C ASN A 40 24.10 -6.71 17.98
N ALA A 41 24.42 -7.76 17.23
CA ALA A 41 24.25 -9.15 17.63
C ALA A 41 25.10 -9.56 18.85
N LYS A 42 26.21 -8.86 19.14
CA LYS A 42 27.12 -9.22 20.24
C LYS A 42 26.57 -8.93 21.64
N VAL A 43 25.58 -8.04 21.75
CA VAL A 43 24.95 -7.64 23.03
C VAL A 43 23.63 -8.37 23.25
N ALA A 44 23.00 -8.89 22.18
CA ALA A 44 21.78 -9.66 22.28
C ALA A 44 22.13 -11.08 22.74
N GLY A 45 21.94 -11.37 24.03
CA GLY A 45 22.15 -12.71 24.60
C GLY A 45 21.39 -13.82 23.85
N LYS A 46 21.70 -15.08 24.17
CA LYS A 46 21.28 -16.34 23.49
C LYS A 46 19.77 -16.54 23.23
N LYS A 47 18.90 -15.62 23.65
CA LYS A 47 17.47 -15.56 23.30
C LYS A 47 17.20 -14.30 22.48
N SER A 48 17.65 -14.27 21.23
CA SER A 48 17.21 -13.25 20.27
C SER A 48 15.69 -13.40 20.09
N VAL A 49 14.93 -12.44 20.61
CA VAL A 49 13.49 -12.31 20.31
C VAL A 49 13.38 -12.22 18.80
N LYS A 50 12.70 -13.20 18.19
CA LYS A 50 12.75 -13.50 16.74
C LYS A 50 12.42 -12.34 15.80
N ASN A 51 11.96 -11.19 16.29
CA ASN A 51 11.78 -9.96 15.51
C ASN A 51 11.85 -8.74 16.42
N ASN A 52 13.04 -8.13 16.57
CA ASN A 52 13.17 -6.82 17.22
C ASN A 52 12.73 -5.72 16.24
N ARG A 53 11.41 -5.63 16.01
CA ARG A 53 10.78 -4.64 15.13
C ARG A 53 9.89 -3.71 15.94
N TRP A 54 10.13 -2.42 15.82
CA TRP A 54 9.30 -1.41 16.46
C TRP A 54 8.05 -1.14 15.62
N TYR A 55 6.91 -1.17 16.28
CA TYR A 55 5.62 -0.73 15.74
C TYR A 55 4.85 -0.05 16.87
N LYS A 56 3.84 0.74 16.50
CA LYS A 56 2.94 1.40 17.44
C LYS A 56 1.50 1.25 17.01
N GLU A 57 0.61 1.43 17.97
CA GLU A 57 -0.80 1.64 17.72
C GLU A 57 -1.02 3.09 17.26
N VAL A 58 -1.80 3.26 16.19
CA VAL A 58 -2.04 4.58 15.59
C VAL A 58 -3.14 5.35 16.33
N GLY A 59 -3.94 4.65 17.15
CA GLY A 59 -5.12 5.18 17.83
C GLY A 59 -6.35 5.23 16.93
N LEU A 60 -7.42 5.88 17.42
CA LEU A 60 -8.68 6.09 16.69
C LEU A 60 -9.39 4.79 16.25
N GLY A 61 -9.13 3.68 16.95
CA GLY A 61 -9.73 2.36 16.69
C GLY A 61 -9.17 1.62 15.46
N PHE A 62 -8.11 2.12 14.83
CA PHE A 62 -7.46 1.40 13.72
C PHE A 62 -6.48 0.35 14.26
N LYS A 63 -6.70 -0.91 13.85
CA LYS A 63 -5.78 -2.01 14.17
C LYS A 63 -4.54 -1.95 13.28
N THR A 64 -3.39 -2.21 13.88
CA THR A 64 -2.13 -2.35 13.16
C THR A 64 -2.16 -3.60 12.29
N PRO A 65 -1.87 -3.51 10.98
CA PRO A 65 -1.89 -4.68 10.09
C PRO A 65 -0.77 -5.67 10.47
N LYS A 66 -1.01 -6.98 10.27
CA LYS A 66 -0.04 -8.04 10.58
C LYS A 66 1.25 -7.87 9.78
N GLU A 67 1.10 -7.43 8.53
CA GLU A 67 2.18 -7.14 7.61
C GLU A 67 3.09 -5.99 8.11
N ALA A 68 2.59 -5.11 8.98
CA ALA A 68 3.44 -4.10 9.62
C ALA A 68 4.27 -4.69 10.76
N ILE A 69 3.76 -5.70 11.48
CA ILE A 69 4.41 -6.33 12.63
C ILE A 69 5.45 -7.38 12.16
N GLU A 70 5.10 -8.19 11.18
CA GLU A 70 5.92 -9.30 10.67
C GLU A 70 6.78 -8.91 9.45
N GLY A 71 6.45 -7.77 8.81
CA GLY A 71 7.13 -7.31 7.61
C GLY A 71 8.54 -6.76 7.87
N HIS A 72 9.41 -6.85 6.86
CA HIS A 72 10.82 -6.45 6.94
C HIS A 72 11.11 -5.11 6.26
N TYR A 73 10.07 -4.37 5.85
CA TYR A 73 10.24 -3.07 5.18
C TYR A 73 10.62 -1.97 6.18
N ILE A 74 11.35 -0.95 5.72
CA ILE A 74 11.67 0.24 6.52
C ILE A 74 11.08 1.45 5.82
N ASP A 75 10.17 2.14 6.51
CA ASP A 75 9.52 3.34 6.01
C ASP A 75 9.26 4.32 7.15
N LYS A 76 10.03 5.41 7.18
CA LYS A 76 9.92 6.47 8.20
C LYS A 76 8.59 7.22 8.12
N LYS A 77 7.90 7.18 6.97
CA LYS A 77 6.63 7.84 6.73
C LYS A 77 5.42 6.94 7.06
N CYS A 78 5.65 5.68 7.41
CA CYS A 78 4.59 4.75 7.80
C CYS A 78 3.92 5.20 9.11
N PRO A 79 2.58 5.12 9.24
CA PRO A 79 1.91 5.48 10.48
C PRO A 79 2.12 4.44 11.60
N PHE A 80 2.40 3.18 11.24
CA PHE A 80 2.53 2.06 12.18
C PHE A 80 3.96 1.82 12.66
N THR A 81 4.93 1.80 11.74
CA THR A 81 6.33 1.40 12.00
C THR A 81 7.31 2.58 11.89
N GLY A 82 6.77 3.77 11.60
CA GLY A 82 7.50 5.03 11.49
C GLY A 82 7.03 6.06 12.50
N ASP A 83 7.77 7.15 12.59
CA ASP A 83 7.46 8.26 13.48
C ASP A 83 6.48 9.23 12.81
N VAL A 84 5.28 8.79 12.43
CA VAL A 84 4.21 9.70 11.94
C VAL A 84 3.00 9.56 12.84
N SER A 85 2.49 10.67 13.37
CA SER A 85 1.25 10.70 14.14
C SER A 85 0.08 11.14 13.26
N ILE A 86 -1.05 10.46 13.44
CA ILE A 86 -2.30 10.74 12.73
C ILE A 86 -3.17 11.60 13.61
N ARG A 87 -3.69 12.70 13.05
CA ARG A 87 -4.49 13.69 13.77
C ARG A 87 -5.30 14.54 12.81
N GLY A 88 -6.44 15.04 13.29
CA GLY A 88 -7.33 15.87 12.48
C GLY A 88 -8.28 15.02 11.63
N ARG A 89 -8.47 15.40 10.37
CA ARG A 89 -9.53 14.82 9.53
C ARG A 89 -9.18 13.40 9.07
N ILE A 90 -10.12 12.48 9.27
CA ILE A 90 -10.11 11.16 8.62
C ILE A 90 -11.05 11.23 7.42
N LEU A 91 -10.54 10.86 6.25
CA LEU A 91 -11.27 10.92 4.99
C LEU A 91 -11.31 9.55 4.34
N THR A 92 -12.37 9.27 3.61
CA THR A 92 -12.47 8.11 2.73
C THR A 92 -12.49 8.55 1.27
N GLY A 93 -11.98 7.69 0.40
CA GLY A 93 -11.97 7.93 -1.05
C GLY A 93 -11.53 6.68 -1.81
N GLU A 94 -11.71 6.70 -3.13
CA GLU A 94 -11.31 5.61 -4.02
C GLU A 94 -9.94 5.88 -4.63
N ILE A 95 -9.16 4.84 -4.84
CA ILE A 95 -7.82 4.97 -5.42
C ILE A 95 -7.93 5.15 -6.93
N ILE A 96 -7.45 6.28 -7.45
CA ILE A 96 -7.34 6.53 -8.91
C ILE A 96 -6.01 6.02 -9.44
N SER A 97 -4.92 6.26 -8.71
CA SER A 97 -3.58 6.01 -9.21
C SER A 97 -2.66 5.50 -8.12
N THR A 98 -1.93 4.44 -8.48
CA THR A 98 -0.89 3.77 -7.68
C THR A 98 0.48 3.87 -8.34
N LYS A 99 0.65 4.74 -9.36
CA LYS A 99 1.88 4.81 -10.19
C LYS A 99 3.12 5.25 -9.41
N MET A 100 2.96 6.01 -8.33
CA MET A 100 4.07 6.52 -7.53
C MET A 100 4.51 5.51 -6.47
N LYS A 101 5.82 5.43 -6.21
CA LYS A 101 6.35 4.58 -5.14
C LYS A 101 5.83 5.07 -3.77
N ARG A 102 5.13 4.19 -3.03
CA ARG A 102 4.63 4.43 -1.66
C ARG A 102 3.70 5.66 -1.53
N THR A 103 3.07 6.11 -2.60
CA THR A 103 2.10 7.22 -2.56
C THR A 103 0.99 6.93 -3.56
N ILE A 104 -0.25 7.18 -3.15
CA ILE A 104 -1.44 6.98 -3.97
C ILE A 104 -2.18 8.29 -4.14
N ILE A 105 -2.93 8.38 -5.24
CA ILE A 105 -3.89 9.46 -5.45
C ILE A 105 -5.28 8.90 -5.23
N ILE A 106 -6.00 9.49 -4.28
CA ILE A 106 -7.39 9.17 -3.99
C ILE A 106 -8.33 10.21 -4.60
N ARG A 107 -9.49 9.77 -5.09
CA ARG A 107 -10.62 10.61 -5.47
C ARG A 107 -11.60 10.67 -4.33
N ARG A 108 -12.09 11.87 -4.04
CA ARG A 108 -13.28 12.07 -3.22
C ARG A 108 -14.35 12.72 -4.07
N GLU A 109 -15.38 11.96 -4.36
CA GLU A 109 -16.57 12.46 -5.05
C GLU A 109 -17.56 12.97 -4.01
N TYR A 110 -18.16 14.14 -4.27
CA TYR A 110 -19.18 14.72 -3.41
C TYR A 110 -20.14 15.54 -4.26
N LEU A 111 -21.38 15.65 -3.77
CA LEU A 111 -22.40 16.47 -4.40
C LEU A 111 -22.31 17.89 -3.84
N HIS A 112 -22.16 18.87 -4.72
CA HIS A 112 -22.19 20.28 -4.36
C HIS A 112 -23.59 20.84 -4.64
N PHE A 113 -24.19 21.47 -3.64
CA PHE A 113 -25.55 22.01 -3.75
C PHE A 113 -25.53 23.41 -4.37
N ILE A 114 -26.38 23.65 -5.37
CA ILE A 114 -26.55 24.96 -6.00
C ILE A 114 -27.86 25.57 -5.51
N SER A 115 -27.77 26.55 -4.61
CA SER A 115 -28.92 27.17 -3.94
C SER A 115 -29.95 27.75 -4.91
N LYS A 116 -29.49 28.44 -5.97
CA LYS A 116 -30.37 29.06 -6.98
C LYS A 116 -31.31 28.06 -7.67
N TYR A 117 -30.84 26.83 -7.93
CA TYR A 117 -31.58 25.84 -8.72
C TYR A 117 -32.14 24.71 -7.87
N ASN A 118 -31.88 24.70 -6.56
CA ASN A 118 -32.23 23.61 -5.64
C ASN A 118 -31.83 22.22 -6.17
N ARG A 119 -30.64 22.14 -6.80
CA ARG A 119 -30.10 20.93 -7.44
C ARG A 119 -28.66 20.69 -7.00
N TYR A 120 -28.23 19.44 -7.10
CA TYR A 120 -26.85 19.04 -6.84
C TYR A 120 -26.07 18.84 -8.13
N GLU A 121 -24.81 19.24 -8.14
CA GLU A 121 -23.83 18.89 -9.17
C GLU A 121 -22.76 17.95 -8.62
N LYS A 122 -22.25 17.04 -9.45
CA LYS A 122 -21.17 16.12 -9.08
C LYS A 122 -19.84 16.87 -9.14
N ARG A 123 -19.14 16.96 -8.01
CA ARG A 123 -17.76 17.46 -7.94
C ARG A 123 -16.83 16.38 -7.40
N HIS A 124 -15.54 16.54 -7.67
CA HIS A 124 -14.52 15.70 -7.09
C HIS A 124 -13.29 16.49 -6.70
N LYS A 125 -12.50 15.95 -5.76
CA LYS A 125 -11.16 16.43 -5.44
C LYS A 125 -10.20 15.25 -5.37
N ASN A 126 -9.03 15.44 -5.98
CA ASN A 126 -7.93 14.49 -5.88
C ASN A 126 -7.05 14.85 -4.69
N LEU A 127 -6.60 13.84 -3.96
CA LEU A 127 -5.78 13.99 -2.77
C LEU A 127 -4.65 12.98 -2.80
N ALA A 128 -3.44 13.44 -2.51
CA ALA A 128 -2.26 12.58 -2.41
C ALA A 128 -2.10 12.06 -0.98
N ALA A 129 -1.98 10.74 -0.84
CA ALA A 129 -1.78 10.08 0.45
C ALA A 129 -0.56 9.15 0.40
N HIS A 130 0.25 9.19 1.45
CA HIS A 130 1.33 8.22 1.65
C HIS A 130 0.72 6.84 1.90
N MET A 131 1.30 5.80 1.32
CA MET A 131 0.87 4.43 1.49
C MET A 131 2.03 3.61 2.04
N SER A 132 1.86 3.11 3.27
CA SER A 132 2.82 2.20 3.88
C SER A 132 2.93 0.90 3.06
N PRO A 133 4.15 0.34 2.91
CA PRO A 133 4.35 -0.98 2.31
C PRO A 133 3.62 -2.13 3.02
N ALA A 134 3.08 -1.92 4.23
CA ALA A 134 2.23 -2.90 4.89
C ALA A 134 0.98 -3.26 4.09
N PHE A 135 0.47 -2.34 3.26
CA PHE A 135 -0.70 -2.59 2.43
C PHE A 135 -0.25 -3.21 1.10
N ILE A 136 -0.25 -4.54 1.05
CA ILE A 136 0.18 -5.32 -0.12
C ILE A 136 -1.01 -5.54 -1.07
N GLY A 137 -0.75 -5.45 -2.38
CA GLY A 137 -1.75 -5.79 -3.41
C GLY A 137 -2.93 -4.81 -3.49
N VAL A 138 -2.69 -3.54 -3.16
CA VAL A 138 -3.64 -2.45 -3.34
C VAL A 138 -3.75 -2.10 -4.83
N GLN A 139 -4.97 -2.00 -5.34
CA GLN A 139 -5.23 -1.74 -6.76
C GLN A 139 -6.04 -0.45 -6.96
N GLN A 140 -6.12 -0.01 -8.21
CA GLN A 140 -6.99 1.11 -8.58
C GLN A 140 -8.45 0.70 -8.38
N GLY A 141 -9.27 1.61 -7.86
CA GLY A 141 -10.68 1.37 -7.53
C GLY A 141 -10.94 0.81 -6.13
N ASP A 142 -9.91 0.47 -5.35
CA ASP A 142 -10.08 0.12 -3.94
C ASP A 142 -10.53 1.34 -3.12
N SER A 143 -11.33 1.12 -2.08
CA SER A 143 -11.74 2.17 -1.15
C SER A 143 -10.76 2.24 0.01
N VAL A 144 -10.27 3.44 0.31
CA VAL A 144 -9.27 3.64 1.36
C VAL A 144 -9.72 4.68 2.36
N THR A 145 -9.35 4.46 3.62
CA THR A 145 -9.47 5.42 4.70
C THR A 145 -8.09 6.02 4.97
N VAL A 146 -8.00 7.34 4.86
CA VAL A 146 -6.78 8.11 5.06
C VAL A 146 -6.93 9.05 6.26
N GLY A 147 -5.87 9.19 7.04
CA GLY A 147 -5.80 10.13 8.15
C GLY A 147 -4.88 11.30 7.83
N GLN A 148 -5.28 12.50 8.22
CA GLN A 148 -4.42 13.67 8.17
C GLN A 148 -3.21 13.47 9.10
N CYS A 149 -2.06 13.97 8.65
CA CYS A 149 -0.80 13.90 9.38
C CYS A 149 0.03 15.17 9.17
N ARG A 150 1.29 15.16 9.60
CA ARG A 150 2.19 16.29 9.33
C ARG A 150 2.51 16.31 7.84
N PRO A 151 2.89 17.45 7.25
CA PRO A 151 3.37 17.46 5.87
C PRO A 151 4.51 16.46 5.68
N LEU A 152 4.33 15.47 4.79
CA LEU A 152 5.33 14.46 4.45
C LEU A 152 6.05 14.78 3.13
N SER A 153 5.42 15.62 2.31
CA SER A 153 5.95 16.20 1.07
C SER A 153 5.18 17.48 0.73
N LYS A 154 5.49 18.09 -0.42
CA LYS A 154 4.78 19.28 -0.92
C LYS A 154 3.26 19.07 -1.00
N THR A 155 2.82 17.89 -1.44
CA THR A 155 1.39 17.57 -1.64
C THR A 155 0.83 16.59 -0.62
N VAL A 156 1.67 15.71 -0.05
CA VAL A 156 1.22 14.63 0.83
C VAL A 156 1.12 15.12 2.28
N ARG A 157 -0.12 15.21 2.76
CA ARG A 157 -0.49 15.54 4.16
C ARG A 157 -1.38 14.48 4.80
N PHE A 158 -1.59 13.36 4.10
CA PHE A 158 -2.44 12.26 4.53
C PHE A 158 -1.69 10.94 4.41
N ASN A 159 -2.07 9.98 5.24
CA ASN A 159 -1.51 8.63 5.26
C ASN A 159 -2.64 7.60 5.24
N VAL A 160 -2.44 6.48 4.56
CA VAL A 160 -3.42 5.38 4.52
C VAL A 160 -3.45 4.66 5.86
N LEU A 161 -4.66 4.47 6.40
CA LEU A 161 -4.90 3.77 7.67
C LEU A 161 -5.57 2.41 7.47
N LYS A 162 -6.48 2.33 6.51
CA LYS A 162 -7.25 1.12 6.22
C LYS A 162 -7.54 1.04 4.73
N VAL A 163 -7.42 -0.16 4.17
CA VAL A 163 -7.82 -0.47 2.79
C VAL A 163 -9.02 -1.40 2.84
N GLN A 164 -10.01 -1.13 2.00
CA GLN A 164 -11.17 -1.98 1.75
C GLN A 164 -11.11 -2.38 0.28
N LYS A 165 -10.78 -3.65 0.03
CA LYS A 165 -10.68 -4.16 -1.33
C LYS A 165 -12.05 -4.11 -2.00
N LYS A 166 -12.09 -3.64 -3.25
CA LYS A 166 -13.33 -3.64 -4.03
C LYS A 166 -13.71 -5.09 -4.35
N VAL A 167 -14.75 -5.60 -3.71
CA VAL A 167 -15.32 -6.89 -4.07
C VAL A 167 -16.11 -6.71 -5.35
N VAL A 168 -15.54 -7.13 -6.47
CA VAL A 168 -16.27 -7.23 -7.74
C VAL A 168 -17.31 -8.35 -7.52
N LYS A 169 -18.58 -7.97 -7.33
CA LYS A 169 -19.71 -8.91 -7.28
C LYS A 169 -20.01 -9.45 -8.69
N GLY A 170 -19.02 -10.09 -9.32
CA GLY A 170 -19.21 -10.93 -10.50
C GLY A 170 -19.36 -12.37 -10.02
N ALA A 171 -20.44 -13.03 -10.45
CA ALA A 171 -20.86 -14.42 -10.24
C ALA A 171 -20.21 -15.17 -9.05
N LYS A 172 -21.02 -15.69 -8.13
CA LYS A 172 -20.56 -16.70 -7.16
C LYS A 172 -19.92 -17.84 -7.97
N ASN A 173 -18.59 -17.86 -8.04
CA ASN A 173 -17.85 -18.95 -8.66
C ASN A 173 -18.05 -20.14 -7.73
N PHE A 174 -19.08 -20.94 -8.02
CA PHE A 174 -19.24 -22.24 -7.40
C PHE A 174 -18.00 -23.05 -7.79
N ALA A 175 -17.17 -23.40 -6.80
CA ALA A 175 -16.16 -24.41 -7.01
C ALA A 175 -16.90 -25.69 -7.42
N LYS A 176 -16.66 -26.16 -8.65
CA LYS A 176 -17.24 -27.41 -9.14
C LYS A 176 -16.63 -28.53 -8.30
N PHE A 177 -17.48 -29.29 -7.63
CA PHE A 177 -17.10 -30.53 -6.94
C PHE A 177 -16.50 -31.54 -7.90
#